data_AF-A0A6I6JDC9-F1
#
_entry.id   AF-A0A6I6JDC9-F1
#
_cell.length_a   1.000
_cell.length_b   1.000
_cell.length_c   1.000
_cell.angle_alpha   90.00
_cell.angle_beta   90.00
_cell.angle_gamma   90.00
#
_symmetry.space_group_name_H-M   'P 1'
#
loop_
_entity.id
_entity.type
_entity.pdbx_description
1 polymer ?
#
loop_
_entity_poly.entity_id
_entity_poly.type
_entity_poly.pdbx_seq_one_letter_code
_entity_poly.pdbx_strand_id
1 'polypeptide(L)'
;MDLKEFVAESLKQIIDGIKEAQEYASQNGGVVAPSYNNFTGRQGSEGHKQSVLLDVAVTTQESKGQEGRAGLKIPFLDAGGTLSADQVNSTVSRIKFAVPVEYPVQKD
;
A
#
# COMPACT_ATOMS: atom_id res chain seq x y z
N MET A 1 -4.92 19.44 3.47
CA MET A 1 -4.46 18.37 4.37
C MET A 1 -3.21 18.84 5.06
N ASP A 2 -3.16 18.79 6.39
CA ASP A 2 -1.92 19.05 7.13
C ASP A 2 -1.01 17.79 7.17
N LEU A 3 0.20 17.92 7.71
CA LEU A 3 1.14 16.80 7.80
C LEU A 3 0.60 15.64 8.66
N LYS A 4 -0.13 15.95 9.74
CA LYS A 4 -0.66 14.94 10.67
C LYS A 4 -1.76 14.12 10.00
N GLU A 5 -2.68 14.80 9.32
CA GLU A 5 -3.72 14.19 8.50
C GLU A 5 -3.09 13.33 7.39
N PHE A 6 -2.06 13.83 6.69
CA PHE A 6 -1.37 13.06 5.65
C PHE A 6 -0.80 11.75 6.15
N VAL A 7 -0.07 11.81 7.28
CA VAL A 7 0.53 10.62 7.89
C VAL A 7 -0.56 9.64 8.33
N ALA A 8 -1.61 10.12 9.00
CA ALA A 8 -2.69 9.27 9.49
C ALA A 8 -3.45 8.56 8.36
N GLU A 9 -3.85 9.30 7.33
CA GLU A 9 -4.59 8.72 6.20
C GLU A 9 -3.73 7.78 5.34
N SER A 10 -2.44 8.09 5.18
CA SER A 10 -1.51 7.19 4.48
C SER A 10 -1.34 5.87 5.23
N LEU A 11 -1.17 5.91 6.55
CA LEU A 11 -1.03 4.70 7.36
C LEU A 11 -2.31 3.87 7.37
N LYS A 12 -3.49 4.48 7.44
CA LYS A 12 -4.77 3.76 7.34
C LYS A 12 -4.89 3.00 6.02
N GLN A 13 -4.60 3.68 4.90
CA GLN A 13 -4.64 3.04 3.58
C GLN A 13 -3.62 1.91 3.44
N ILE A 14 -2.41 2.06 3.99
CA ILE A 14 -1.42 0.99 4.03
C ILE A 14 -1.94 -0.20 4.85
N ILE A 15 -2.55 0.05 6.01
CA ILE A 15 -3.12 -1.00 6.88
C ILE A 15 -4.26 -1.73 6.16
N ASP A 16 -5.19 -0.99 5.55
CA ASP A 16 -6.31 -1.58 4.81
C ASP A 16 -5.82 -2.42 3.64
N GLY A 17 -4.86 -1.90 2.85
CA GLY A 17 -4.24 -2.64 1.76
C GLY A 17 -3.49 -3.90 2.22
N ILE A 18 -2.79 -3.84 3.37
CA ILE A 18 -2.15 -5.03 3.96
C ILE A 18 -3.22 -6.06 4.35
N LYS A 19 -4.32 -5.64 4.98
CA LYS A 19 -5.41 -6.53 5.39
C LYS A 19 -6.06 -7.24 4.20
N GLU A 20 -6.31 -6.50 3.11
CA GLU A 20 -6.81 -7.09 1.86
C GLU A 20 -5.82 -8.11 1.27
N ALA A 21 -4.52 -7.78 1.26
CA ALA A 21 -3.49 -8.70 0.79
C ALA A 21 -3.36 -9.96 1.67
N GLN A 22 -3.53 -9.83 2.98
CA GLN A 22 -3.54 -10.96 3.91
C GLN A 22 -4.68 -11.93 3.64
N GLU A 23 -5.90 -11.41 3.41
CA GLU A 23 -7.07 -12.23 3.09
C GLU A 23 -6.81 -13.04 1.82
N TYR A 24 -6.32 -12.39 0.76
CA TYR A 24 -5.93 -13.07 -0.47
C TYR A 24 -4.84 -14.12 -0.24
N ALA A 25 -3.76 -13.76 0.46
CA ALA A 25 -2.63 -14.65 0.70
C ALA A 25 -3.05 -15.93 1.46
N SER A 26 -3.95 -15.79 2.43
CA SER A 26 -4.47 -16.92 3.21
C SER A 26 -5.18 -17.97 2.36
N GLN A 27 -5.78 -17.56 1.24
CA GLN A 27 -6.49 -18.42 0.30
C GLN A 27 -5.56 -19.00 -0.78
N ASN A 28 -4.36 -18.42 -0.96
CA ASN A 28 -3.44 -18.74 -2.05
C ASN A 28 -2.11 -19.33 -1.57
N GLY A 29 -2.01 -19.74 -0.30
CA GLY A 29 -0.83 -20.40 0.25
C GLY A 29 0.35 -19.46 0.54
N GLY A 30 0.08 -18.16 0.73
CA GLY A 30 1.07 -17.16 1.15
C GLY A 30 0.76 -16.57 2.51
N VAL A 31 1.68 -15.75 3.04
CA VAL A 31 1.49 -14.99 4.28
C VAL A 31 1.99 -13.56 4.09
N VAL A 32 1.17 -12.57 4.45
CA VAL A 32 1.53 -11.15 4.45
C VAL A 32 1.55 -10.64 5.90
N ALA A 33 2.56 -9.87 6.27
CA ALA A 33 2.83 -9.41 7.63
C ALA A 33 1.61 -8.88 8.41
N PRO A 34 1.55 -9.04 9.75
CA PRO A 34 2.41 -9.89 10.57
C PRO A 34 1.93 -11.35 10.56
N SER A 35 2.87 -12.31 10.59
CA SER A 35 2.53 -13.70 10.90
C SER A 35 2.51 -13.87 12.42
N TYR A 36 1.38 -14.31 12.98
CA TYR A 36 1.19 -14.49 14.43
C TYR A 36 2.03 -15.66 15.02
N ASN A 37 2.74 -16.42 14.17
CA ASN A 37 3.35 -17.71 14.52
C ASN A 37 4.65 -17.67 15.35
N ASN A 38 4.93 -16.60 16.09
CA ASN A 38 6.09 -16.58 16.99
C ASN A 38 5.85 -17.25 18.38
N PHE A 39 4.72 -17.92 18.63
CA PHE A 39 4.35 -18.29 20.01
C PHE A 39 4.15 -19.77 20.38
N THR A 40 4.24 -20.75 19.47
CA THR A 40 4.00 -22.16 19.90
C THR A 40 4.81 -23.20 19.15
N GLY A 41 6.13 -23.05 19.05
CA GLY A 41 7.07 -24.19 18.88
C GLY A 41 6.81 -25.17 17.72
N ARG A 42 5.95 -24.81 16.76
CA ARG A 42 5.64 -25.61 15.59
C ARG A 42 6.36 -24.93 14.44
N GLN A 43 7.50 -25.51 14.11
CA GLN A 43 8.25 -25.30 12.88
C GLN A 43 7.32 -25.67 11.70
N GLY A 44 6.39 -24.78 11.38
CA GLY A 44 5.45 -24.88 10.27
C GLY A 44 5.90 -23.90 9.20
N SER A 45 6.47 -24.46 8.14
CA SER A 45 7.18 -23.82 7.02
C SER A 45 8.30 -22.85 7.41
N GLU A 46 9.54 -23.25 7.14
CA GLU A 46 10.65 -22.33 6.87
C GLU A 46 10.42 -21.59 5.54
N GLY A 47 9.21 -21.07 5.32
CA GLY A 47 8.92 -20.28 4.14
C GLY A 47 9.87 -19.10 4.10
N HIS A 48 10.52 -18.91 2.95
CA HIS A 48 11.47 -17.83 2.76
C HIS A 48 10.71 -16.50 2.83
N LYS A 49 10.74 -15.88 4.01
CA LYS A 49 10.19 -14.54 4.22
C LYS A 49 11.08 -13.54 3.49
N GLN A 50 10.49 -12.80 2.57
CA GLN A 50 11.15 -11.74 1.84
C GLN A 50 10.47 -10.39 2.17
N SER A 51 11.26 -9.33 2.24
CA SER A 51 10.72 -7.98 2.37
C SER A 51 10.42 -7.41 0.99
N VAL A 52 9.14 -7.18 0.70
CA VAL A 52 8.74 -6.39 -0.46
C VAL A 52 8.96 -4.92 -0.13
N LEU A 53 9.85 -4.25 -0.87
CA LEU A 53 10.12 -2.82 -0.71
C LEU A 53 9.18 -2.03 -1.63
N LEU A 54 8.37 -1.15 -1.03
CA LEU A 54 7.47 -0.26 -1.76
C LEU A 54 8.00 1.18 -1.66
N ASP A 55 8.16 1.82 -2.81
CA ASP A 55 8.52 3.23 -2.95
C ASP A 55 7.43 3.90 -3.79
N VAL A 56 6.54 4.63 -3.13
CA VAL A 56 5.29 5.14 -3.73
C VAL A 56 5.31 6.66 -3.74
N ALA A 57 5.09 7.25 -4.92
CA ALA A 57 4.79 8.67 -5.06
C ALA A 57 3.28 8.89 -4.85
N VAL A 58 2.95 9.73 -3.88
CA VAL A 58 1.58 10.09 -3.51
C VAL A 58 1.35 11.53 -3.93
N THR A 59 0.31 11.77 -4.72
CA THR A 59 -0.03 13.12 -5.18
C THR A 59 -1.35 13.55 -4.57
N THR A 60 -1.36 14.69 -3.88
CA THR A 60 -2.61 15.32 -3.46
C THR A 60 -2.98 16.39 -4.48
N GLN A 61 -4.19 16.30 -5.02
CA GLN A 61 -4.76 17.33 -5.89
C GLN A 61 -5.79 18.11 -5.07
N GLU A 62 -5.54 19.40 -4.83
CA GLU A 62 -6.55 20.28 -4.26
C GLU A 62 -7.50 20.76 -5.37
N SER A 63 -8.65 20.10 -5.55
CA SER A 63 -9.71 20.63 -6.41
C SER A 63 -10.49 21.71 -5.66
N LYS A 64 -10.25 22.98 -6.00
CA LYS A 64 -11.08 24.11 -5.56
C LYS A 64 -12.49 23.96 -6.17
N GLY A 65 -13.43 23.34 -5.46
CA GLY A 65 -14.83 23.33 -5.90
C GLY A 65 -15.74 22.21 -5.43
N GLN A 66 -15.25 21.17 -4.77
CA GLN A 66 -16.11 20.11 -4.21
C GLN A 66 -15.89 19.96 -2.71
N GLU A 67 -16.84 20.49 -1.95
CA GLU A 67 -17.09 20.12 -0.57
C GLU A 67 -17.45 18.63 -0.51
N GLY A 68 -16.45 17.77 -0.39
CA GLY A 68 -16.69 16.35 -0.18
C GLY A 68 -15.64 15.45 -0.81
N ARG A 69 -14.80 14.87 0.05
CA ARG A 69 -13.88 13.75 -0.21
C ARG A 69 -12.69 14.08 -1.12
N ALA A 70 -11.74 14.81 -0.55
CA ALA A 70 -10.34 14.73 -0.98
C ALA A 70 -9.81 13.31 -0.67
N GLY A 71 -10.00 12.37 -1.60
CA GLY A 71 -9.36 11.05 -1.55
C GLY A 71 -7.90 11.14 -1.99
N LEU A 72 -7.02 10.37 -1.36
CA LEU A 72 -5.64 10.20 -1.79
C LEU A 72 -5.64 9.56 -3.19
N LYS A 73 -5.19 10.28 -4.22
CA LYS A 73 -5.08 9.74 -5.58
C LYS A 73 -3.64 9.33 -5.81
N ILE A 74 -3.41 8.03 -6.02
CA ILE A 74 -2.15 7.57 -6.61
C ILE A 74 -2.28 7.85 -8.11
N PRO A 75 -1.46 8.73 -8.71
CA PRO A 75 -1.53 8.97 -10.14
C PRO A 75 -1.06 7.70 -10.86
N PHE A 76 -2.01 6.87 -11.28
CA PHE A 76 -1.77 5.94 -12.36
C PHE A 76 -1.57 6.78 -13.62
N LEU A 77 -0.36 6.77 -14.16
CA LEU A 77 -0.07 7.28 -15.49
C LEU A 77 -0.81 6.40 -16.49
N ASP A 78 -2.08 6.72 -16.77
CA ASP A 78 -2.76 6.21 -17.95
C ASP A 78 -2.02 6.78 -19.17
N ALA A 79 -1.33 5.89 -19.88
CA ALA A 79 -0.64 6.18 -21.11
C ALA A 79 -1.66 6.63 -22.19
N GLY A 80 -1.97 7.93 -22.24
CA GLY A 80 -2.76 8.53 -23.32
C GLY A 80 -3.62 9.75 -22.97
N GLY A 81 -3.77 10.12 -21.71
CA GLY A 81 -4.63 11.24 -21.31
C GLY A 81 -3.88 12.56 -21.12
N THR A 82 -4.02 13.50 -22.05
CA THR A 82 -3.66 14.92 -21.83
C THR A 82 -4.46 15.47 -20.65
N LEU A 83 -3.83 15.57 -19.48
CA LEU A 83 -4.33 16.34 -18.35
C LEU A 83 -4.24 17.82 -18.72
N SER A 84 -5.40 18.45 -18.98
CA SER A 84 -5.50 19.90 -19.15
C SER A 84 -4.86 20.60 -17.95
N ALA A 85 -3.85 21.42 -18.24
CA ALA A 85 -2.97 22.08 -17.27
C ALA A 85 -3.63 23.28 -16.55
N ASP A 86 -4.92 23.17 -16.20
CA ASP A 86 -5.59 24.22 -15.44
C ASP A 86 -5.35 24.00 -13.95
N GLN A 87 -4.26 24.61 -13.47
CA GLN A 87 -4.03 25.03 -12.10
C GLN A 87 -4.21 23.94 -11.02
N VAL A 88 -3.66 22.75 -11.24
CA VAL A 88 -3.50 21.76 -10.19
C VAL A 88 -2.23 22.10 -9.40
N ASN A 89 -2.38 22.72 -8.23
CA ASN A 89 -1.31 22.72 -7.24
C ASN A 89 -1.16 21.29 -6.71
N SER A 90 -0.28 20.51 -7.34
CA SER A 90 0.02 19.13 -6.94
C SER A 90 1.20 19.12 -5.98
N THR A 91 0.99 18.64 -4.76
CA THR A 91 2.08 18.27 -3.86
C THR A 91 2.38 16.79 -4.06
N VAL A 92 3.63 16.47 -4.42
CA VAL A 92 4.11 15.09 -4.56
C VAL A 92 4.89 14.72 -3.30
N SER A 93 4.31 13.82 -2.50
CA SER A 93 4.96 13.19 -1.36
C SER A 93 5.49 11.81 -1.76
N ARG A 94 6.51 11.30 -1.07
CA ARG A 94 7.05 9.95 -1.30
C ARG A 94 7.04 9.14 -0.02
N ILE A 95 6.49 7.93 -0.08
CA ILE A 95 6.42 6.99 1.05
C ILE A 95 7.25 5.76 0.69
N LYS A 96 8.17 5.39 1.58
CA LYS A 96 8.95 4.15 1.47
C LYS A 96 8.65 3.26 2.65
N PHE A 97 8.24 2.03 2.39
CA PHE A 97 7.97 1.04 3.42
C PHE A 97 8.26 -0.37 2.94
N ALA A 98 8.38 -1.30 3.87
CA ALA A 98 8.66 -2.70 3.59
C ALA A 98 7.57 -3.58 4.18
N VAL A 99 7.12 -4.57 3.43
CA VAL A 99 6.14 -5.57 3.88
C VAL A 99 6.77 -6.95 3.80
N PRO A 100 6.96 -7.65 4.94
CA PRO A 100 7.35 -9.05 4.93
C PRO A 100 6.27 -9.94 4.30
N VAL A 101 6.68 -10.79 3.35
CA VAL A 101 5.82 -11.73 2.62
C VAL A 101 6.48 -13.10 2.55
N GLU A 102 5.69 -14.14 2.78
CA GLU A 102 6.02 -15.54 2.49
C GLU A 102 5.26 -15.95 1.22
N TYR A 103 5.99 -16.41 0.21
CA TYR A 103 5.42 -16.80 -1.09
C TYR A 103 5.01 -18.28 -1.11
N PRO A 104 4.01 -18.65 -1.94
CA PRO A 104 3.66 -20.04 -2.16
C PRO A 104 4.85 -20.86 -2.66
N VAL A 105 5.00 -22.08 -2.14
CA VAL A 105 6.04 -23.01 -2.58
C VAL A 105 5.56 -23.83 -3.77
N GLN A 106 6.36 -23.90 -4.83
CA GLN A 106 6.17 -24.83 -5.94
C GLN A 106 7.04 -26.07 -5.68
N LYS A 107 6.48 -27.27 -5.85
CA LYS A 107 7.29 -28.50 -5.87
C LYS A 107 7.86 -28.71 -7.26
N ASP A 108 9.14 -29.05 -7.32
CA ASP A 108 9.82 -29.50 -8.54
C ASP A 108 9.21 -30.79 -9.11
#